data_AF-A0A9J6F089-F1
#
_entry.id   AF-A0A9J6F089-F1
#
_cell.length_a   1.000
_cell.length_b   1.000
_cell.length_c   1.000
_cell.angle_alpha   90.00
_cell.angle_beta   90.00
_cell.angle_gamma   90.00
#
_symmetry.space_group_name_H-M   'P 1'
#
loop_
_entity.id
_entity.type
_entity.pdbx_description
1 polymer ?
#
loop_
_entity_poly.entity_id
_entity_poly.type
_entity_poly.pdbx_seq_one_letter_code
_entity_poly.pdbx_strand_id
1 'polypeptide(L)'
;MDLISCIDGPTDLVVSGMCEEQCYGMCETLWEPDMGPDELFEATAQALMNAFNRDSASGWGGVVHISEKDKVTTKYLKTRMD
;
A
#
# COMPACT_ATOMS: atom_id res chain seq x y z
N MET A 1 2.96 7.92 11.46
CA MET A 1 3.85 8.81 12.26
C MET A 1 4.03 10.09 11.47
N ASP A 2 3.77 11.25 12.07
CA ASP A 2 3.99 12.52 11.38
C ASP A 2 5.48 12.97 11.45
N LEU A 3 5.81 14.09 10.81
CA LEU A 3 7.19 14.62 10.80
C LEU A 3 7.73 15.00 12.18
N ILE A 4 6.87 15.12 13.20
CA ILE A 4 7.22 15.49 14.58
C ILE A 4 6.99 14.34 15.56
N SER A 5 6.92 13.11 15.06
CA SER A 5 6.84 11.87 15.83
C SER A 5 5.52 11.60 16.56
N CYS A 6 4.41 12.18 16.12
CA CYS A 6 3.09 11.74 16.56
C CYS A 6 2.85 10.29 16.12
N ILE A 7 2.70 9.37 17.07
CA ILE A 7 2.49 7.95 16.80
C ILE A 7 1.02 7.72 16.47
N ASP A 8 0.80 7.06 15.34
CA ASP A 8 -0.50 6.50 14.98
C ASP A 8 -0.34 4.98 14.92
N GLY A 9 -1.24 4.25 15.57
CA GLY A 9 -1.17 2.80 15.76
C GLY A 9 -2.50 2.10 15.51
N PRO A 10 -3.09 2.27 14.31
CA PRO A 10 -4.34 1.63 13.98
C PRO A 10 -4.13 0.13 13.72
N THR A 11 -5.19 -0.66 13.79
CA THR A 11 -5.13 -2.13 13.66
C THR A 11 -5.28 -2.63 12.23
N ASP A 12 -5.63 -1.76 11.30
CA ASP A 12 -6.01 -2.07 9.92
C ASP A 12 -4.91 -1.69 8.92
N LEU A 13 -4.66 -0.39 8.73
CA LEU A 13 -3.80 0.14 7.69
C LEU A 13 -3.13 1.46 8.11
N VAL A 14 -1.96 1.71 7.56
CA VAL A 14 -1.25 2.99 7.64
C VAL A 14 -0.74 3.31 6.24
N VAL A 15 -0.92 4.55 5.79
CA VAL A 15 -0.35 5.04 4.54
C VAL A 15 0.45 6.32 4.80
N SER A 16 1.43 6.59 3.95
CA SER A 16 2.26 7.79 4.02
C SER A 16 2.90 8.06 2.66
N GLY A 17 3.00 9.33 2.27
CA GLY A 17 3.65 9.76 1.04
C GLY A 17 2.86 10.84 0.30
N MET A 18 3.31 11.20 -0.90
CA MET A 18 2.67 12.26 -1.69
C MET A 18 1.26 11.89 -2.16
N CYS A 19 1.00 10.60 -2.36
CA CYS A 19 -0.31 10.06 -2.75
C CYS A 19 -1.11 9.50 -1.56
N GLU A 20 -0.87 9.98 -0.33
CA GLU A 20 -1.51 9.43 0.87
C GLU A 20 -3.04 9.52 0.84
N GLU A 21 -3.62 10.63 0.35
CA GLU A 21 -5.07 10.80 0.28
C GLU A 21 -5.72 9.78 -0.67
N GLN A 22 -5.09 9.53 -1.81
CA GLN A 22 -5.56 8.56 -2.80
C GLN A 22 -5.37 7.14 -2.28
N CYS A 23 -4.24 6.85 -1.62
CA CYS A 23 -3.97 5.56 -0.99
C CYS A 23 -4.99 5.25 0.10
N TYR A 24 -5.29 6.21 0.99
CA TYR A 24 -6.29 6.02 2.05
C TYR A 24 -7.63 5.58 1.48
N GLY A 25 -8.17 6.30 0.50
CA GLY A 25 -9.47 5.95 -0.10
C GLY A 25 -9.47 4.57 -0.79
N MET A 26 -8.35 4.20 -1.42
CA MET A 26 -8.23 2.88 -2.05
C MET A 26 -8.12 1.76 -1.02
N CYS A 27 -7.31 1.94 0.02
CA CYS A 27 -7.13 0.93 1.06
C CYS A 27 -8.44 0.70 1.84
N GLU A 28 -9.19 1.76 2.18
CA GLU A 28 -10.52 1.65 2.82
C GLU A 28 -11.53 0.83 2.01
N THR A 29 -11.39 0.81 0.68
CA THR A 29 -12.31 0.07 -0.21
C THR A 29 -11.88 -1.38 -0.40
N LEU A 30 -10.58 -1.65 -0.37
CA LEU A 30 -10.00 -2.95 -0.74
C LEU A 30 -9.59 -3.79 0.46
N TRP A 31 -9.39 -3.19 1.63
CA TRP A 31 -8.97 -3.89 2.83
C TRP A 31 -10.16 -4.52 3.54
N GLU A 32 -9.97 -5.73 4.04
CA GLU A 32 -10.92 -6.44 4.89
C GLU A 32 -10.17 -7.15 6.03
N PRO A 33 -10.81 -7.37 7.18
CA PRO A 33 -10.23 -8.16 8.25
C PRO A 33 -9.91 -9.59 7.80
N ASP A 34 -8.84 -10.18 8.36
CA ASP A 34 -8.46 -11.58 8.18
C ASP A 34 -8.11 -12.03 6.74
N MET A 35 -7.71 -11.09 5.87
CA MET A 35 -7.20 -11.41 4.52
C MET A 35 -5.99 -12.34 4.55
N GLY A 36 -6.00 -13.33 3.64
CA GLY A 36 -4.84 -14.20 3.43
C GLY A 36 -3.65 -13.46 2.79
N PRO A 37 -2.44 -14.05 2.77
CA PRO A 37 -1.24 -13.41 2.20
C PRO A 37 -1.39 -12.98 0.73
N ASP A 38 -2.03 -13.81 -0.08
CA ASP A 38 -2.25 -13.51 -1.51
C ASP A 38 -3.35 -12.45 -1.71
N GLU A 39 -4.42 -12.50 -0.92
CA GLU A 39 -5.48 -11.49 -0.94
C GLU A 39 -4.95 -10.12 -0.51
N LEU A 40 -4.17 -10.09 0.57
CA LEU A 40 -3.51 -8.89 1.06
C LEU A 40 -2.52 -8.33 0.04
N PHE A 41 -1.79 -9.19 -0.66
CA PHE A 41 -0.95 -8.78 -1.78
C PHE A 41 -1.76 -8.10 -2.88
N GLU A 42 -2.85 -8.73 -3.34
CA GLU A 42 -3.69 -8.17 -4.40
C GLU A 42 -4.33 -6.84 -3.97
N ALA A 43 -4.87 -6.76 -2.76
CA ALA A 43 -5.44 -5.54 -2.20
C ALA A 43 -4.39 -4.40 -2.14
N THR A 44 -3.20 -4.69 -1.61
CA THR A 44 -2.10 -3.71 -1.51
C THR A 44 -1.60 -3.28 -2.88
N ALA A 45 -1.41 -4.23 -3.81
CA ALA A 45 -0.93 -3.93 -5.15
C ALA A 45 -1.94 -3.08 -5.93
N GLN A 46 -3.22 -3.39 -5.85
CA GLN A 46 -4.28 -2.61 -6.47
C GLN A 46 -4.43 -1.23 -5.83
N ALA A 47 -4.35 -1.12 -4.50
CA ALA A 47 -4.42 0.17 -3.83
C ALA A 47 -3.27 1.07 -4.27
N LEU A 48 -2.04 0.56 -4.24
CA LEU A 48 -0.84 1.30 -4.64
C LEU A 48 -0.92 1.74 -6.11
N MET A 49 -1.24 0.81 -7.02
CA MET A 49 -1.33 1.10 -8.45
C MET A 49 -2.40 2.14 -8.78
N ASN A 50 -3.56 2.08 -8.14
CA ASN A 50 -4.63 3.04 -8.41
C ASN A 50 -4.33 4.42 -7.81
N ALA A 51 -3.66 4.47 -6.66
CA ALA A 51 -3.32 5.71 -5.99
C ALA A 51 -2.26 6.51 -6.75
N PHE A 52 -1.08 5.93 -7.03
CA PHE A 52 -0.04 6.69 -7.72
C PHE A 52 -0.39 6.99 -9.19
N ASN A 53 -1.28 6.23 -9.83
CA ASN A 53 -1.81 6.57 -11.18
C ASN A 53 -2.65 7.87 -11.18
N ARG A 54 -2.84 8.50 -10.02
CA ARG A 54 -3.53 9.79 -9.82
C ARG A 54 -2.63 10.85 -9.22
N ASP A 55 -1.36 10.55 -8.99
CA ASP A 55 -0.37 11.48 -8.44
C ASP A 55 0.83 11.59 -9.39
N SER A 56 1.23 12.81 -9.75
CA SER A 56 2.36 13.01 -10.66
C SER A 56 3.72 12.87 -9.99
N ALA A 57 3.77 12.88 -8.65
CA ALA A 57 5.00 12.75 -7.87
C ALA A 57 5.30 11.29 -7.45
N SER A 58 4.39 10.35 -7.70
CA SER A 58 4.50 8.95 -7.32
C SER A 58 4.32 8.04 -8.54
N GLY A 59 5.01 6.90 -8.61
CA GLY A 59 4.84 5.92 -9.69
C GLY A 59 6.12 5.17 -10.04
N TRP A 60 6.27 4.81 -11.32
CA TRP A 60 7.44 4.10 -11.88
C TRP A 60 7.68 2.70 -11.28
N GLY A 61 6.58 2.01 -10.96
CA GLY A 61 6.58 0.69 -10.38
C GLY A 61 6.17 0.71 -8.91
N GLY A 62 6.23 -0.46 -8.30
CA GLY A 62 6.02 -0.63 -6.88
C GLY A 62 6.69 -1.90 -6.40
N VAL A 63 7.08 -1.93 -5.13
CA VAL A 63 7.59 -3.14 -4.49
C VAL A 63 6.67 -3.44 -3.31
N VAL A 64 6.10 -4.63 -3.30
CA VAL A 64 5.23 -5.09 -2.21
C VAL A 64 5.94 -6.20 -1.46
N HIS A 65 6.02 -6.03 -0.13
CA HIS A 65 6.56 -7.01 0.78
C HIS A 65 5.43 -7.56 1.66
N ILE A 66 5.18 -8.86 1.57
CA ILE A 66 4.26 -9.58 2.46
C ILE A 66 5.09 -10.34 3.48
N SER A 67 4.91 -10.02 4.75
CA SER A 67 5.65 -10.60 5.86
C SER A 67 4.76 -11.58 6.62
N GLU A 68 5.11 -12.86 6.55
CA GLU A 68 4.51 -13.95 7.32
C GLU A 68 5.46 -14.35 8.47
N LYS A 69 5.03 -15.26 9.34
CA LYS A 69 5.82 -15.67 10.51
C LYS A 69 7.16 -16.33 10.14
N ASP A 70 7.21 -17.05 9.03
CA ASP A 70 8.32 -17.89 8.60
C ASP A 70 9.05 -17.38 7.35
N LYS A 71 8.45 -16.45 6.61
CA LYS A 71 8.99 -15.95 5.33
C LYS A 71 8.55 -14.53 5.01
N VAL A 72 9.30 -13.90 4.10
CA VAL A 72 8.93 -12.62 3.47
C VAL A 72 8.88 -12.82 1.96
N THR A 73 7.74 -12.48 1.36
CA THR A 73 7.54 -12.54 -0.08
C THR A 73 7.66 -11.13 -0.66
N THR A 74 8.55 -10.94 -1.62
CA THR A 74 8.74 -9.66 -2.32
C THR A 74 8.27 -9.79 -3.77
N LYS A 75 7.38 -8.90 -4.20
CA LYS A 75 6.88 -8.85 -5.58
C LYS A 75 7.09 -7.44 -6.15
N TYR A 76 7.65 -7.38 -7.35
CA TYR A 76 7.85 -6.14 -8.11
C TYR A 76 6.66 -5.94 -9.05
N LEU A 77 5.97 -4.81 -8.90
CA LEU A 77 4.83 -4.44 -9.71
C LEU A 77 5.32 -3.74 -10.98
N LYS A 78 4.87 -4.23 -12.13
CA LYS A 78 5.05 -3.56 -13.42
C LYS A 78 3.86 -2.64 -13.66
N THR A 79 4.13 -1.34 -13.74
CA THR A 79 3.10 -0.31 -13.78
C THR A 79 3.35 0.61 -14.98
N ARG A 80 2.55 1.66 -15.12
CA ARG A 80 2.85 2.73 -16.08
C ARG A 80 4.14 3.44 -15.67
N MET A 81 4.87 3.95 -16.67
CA MET A 81 6.19 4.59 -16.55
C MET A 81 6.16 6.02 -17.12
N ASP A 82 5.00 6.67 -17.05
CA ASP A 82 4.80 8.07 -17.43
C ASP A 82 5.18 9.05 -16.31
#